data_AF-A0A8B7P714-F1
#
_entry.id   AF-A0A8B7P714-F1
#
_cell.length_a   1.000
_cell.length_b   1.000
_cell.length_c   1.000
_cell.angle_alpha   90.00
_cell.angle_beta   90.00
_cell.angle_gamma   90.00
#
_symmetry.space_group_name_H-M   'P 1'
#
loop_
_entity.id
_entity.type
_entity.pdbx_description
1 polymer ?
#
loop_
_entity_poly.entity_id
_entity_poly.type
_entity_poly.pdbx_seq_one_letter_code
_entity_poly.pdbx_strand_id
1 'polypeptide(L)'
;MNMKITHKILCSIESMCSINSDAHVWFLLTRATLDASSAQRLLSLQKICPRLCVAHVNVRTVMRNTSFHAILNSDDFWDTPYLFTQLSDLIRFAVVYNSGGLYTDTDNLALRPFINTSKNFFQSQDDMARFPSNSLFHFERNHPTPKKFLTLLSDTLSPVLSHFN
;
A
#
# COMPACT_ATOMS: atom_id res chain seq x y z
N MET A 1 -7.83 6.23 -17.91
CA MET A 1 -8.17 4.78 -18.03
C MET A 1 -8.94 4.38 -16.77
N ASN A 2 -10.10 3.70 -16.89
CA ASN A 2 -10.86 3.29 -15.70
C ASN A 2 -10.14 2.11 -15.02
N MET A 3 -9.74 2.29 -13.76
CA MET A 3 -9.22 1.21 -12.91
C MET A 3 -10.32 0.15 -12.75
N LYS A 4 -10.04 -1.06 -13.22
CA LYS A 4 -10.94 -2.22 -13.10
C LYS A 4 -10.36 -3.20 -12.10
N ILE A 5 -11.20 -3.67 -11.17
CA ILE A 5 -10.82 -4.75 -10.26
C ILE A 5 -10.75 -6.06 -11.05
N THR A 6 -9.54 -6.61 -11.16
CA THR A 6 -9.27 -7.82 -11.94
C THR A 6 -9.44 -9.08 -11.10
N HIS A 7 -9.54 -10.24 -11.75
CA HIS A 7 -9.55 -11.53 -11.05
C HIS A 7 -8.25 -11.76 -10.25
N LYS A 8 -7.09 -11.30 -10.77
CA LYS A 8 -5.80 -11.37 -10.05
C LYS A 8 -5.88 -10.70 -8.68
N ILE A 9 -6.43 -9.48 -8.63
CA ILE A 9 -6.62 -8.72 -7.39
C ILE A 9 -7.59 -9.45 -6.46
N LEU A 10 -8.70 -9.95 -6.98
CA LEU A 10 -9.70 -10.67 -6.17
C LEU A 10 -9.11 -11.93 -5.53
N CYS A 11 -8.35 -12.74 -6.28
CA CYS A 11 -7.71 -13.94 -5.75
C CYS A 11 -6.65 -13.61 -4.69
N SER A 12 -5.90 -12.52 -4.86
CA SER A 12 -4.96 -12.03 -3.85
C SER A 12 -5.68 -11.71 -2.53
N ILE A 13 -6.74 -10.89 -2.59
CA ILE A 13 -7.52 -10.52 -1.41
C ILE A 13 -8.18 -11.75 -0.76
N GLU A 14 -8.80 -12.62 -1.57
CA GLU A 14 -9.42 -13.86 -1.11
C GLU A 14 -8.44 -14.78 -0.39
N SER A 15 -7.23 -14.96 -0.93
CA SER A 15 -6.20 -15.77 -0.29
C SER A 15 -5.79 -15.20 1.06
N MET A 16 -5.59 -13.88 1.15
CA MET A 16 -5.23 -13.19 2.39
C MET A 16 -6.32 -13.36 3.45
N CYS A 17 -7.58 -13.19 3.04
CA CYS A 17 -8.76 -13.39 3.89
C CYS A 17 -8.89 -14.83 4.41
N SER A 18 -8.77 -15.81 3.51
CA SER A 18 -9.05 -17.21 3.83
C SER A 18 -7.96 -17.80 4.74
N ILE A 19 -6.71 -17.42 4.49
CA ILE A 19 -5.54 -17.93 5.21
C ILE A 19 -5.31 -17.18 6.53
N ASN A 20 -5.75 -15.92 6.63
CA ASN A 20 -5.62 -15.09 7.84
C ASN A 20 -7.01 -14.73 8.38
N SER A 21 -7.83 -15.75 8.67
CA SER A 21 -9.26 -15.61 9.01
C SER A 21 -9.56 -14.68 10.20
N ASP A 22 -8.59 -14.47 11.09
CA ASP A 22 -8.73 -13.60 12.26
C ASP A 22 -8.28 -12.15 12.00
N ALA A 23 -7.65 -11.85 10.87
CA ALA A 23 -7.21 -10.52 10.53
C ALA A 23 -8.29 -9.73 9.77
N HIS A 24 -8.28 -8.39 9.96
CA HIS A 24 -8.96 -7.51 9.02
C HIS A 24 -8.09 -7.34 7.77
N VAL A 25 -8.69 -7.59 6.60
CA VAL A 25 -8.02 -7.37 5.31
C VAL A 25 -8.52 -6.05 4.74
N TRP A 26 -7.61 -5.07 4.60
CA TRP A 26 -7.94 -3.74 4.09
C TRP A 26 -7.53 -3.62 2.62
N PHE A 27 -8.50 -3.47 1.73
CA PHE A 27 -8.25 -3.15 0.33
C PHE A 27 -8.40 -1.65 0.11
N LEU A 28 -7.27 -1.00 -0.19
CA LEU A 28 -7.14 0.46 -0.23
C LEU A 28 -7.17 0.98 -1.67
N LEU A 29 -8.01 1.98 -1.91
CA LEU A 29 -8.24 2.58 -3.22
C LEU A 29 -7.92 4.08 -3.19
N THR A 30 -7.21 4.60 -4.18
CA THR A 30 -6.94 6.05 -4.29
C THR A 30 -8.05 6.82 -5.01
N ARG A 31 -9.02 6.12 -5.62
CA ARG A 31 -10.21 6.72 -6.21
C ARG A 31 -11.40 6.58 -5.28
N ALA A 32 -12.19 7.65 -5.16
CA ALA A 32 -13.39 7.66 -4.34
C ALA A 32 -14.54 6.82 -4.93
N THR A 33 -14.50 6.50 -6.24
CA THR A 33 -15.56 5.78 -6.94
C THR A 33 -15.02 4.59 -7.71
N LEU A 34 -15.85 3.54 -7.79
CA LEU A 34 -15.64 2.34 -8.57
C LEU A 34 -16.73 2.23 -9.64
N ASP A 35 -16.42 1.59 -10.76
CA ASP A 35 -17.46 1.18 -11.70
C ASP A 35 -18.34 0.08 -11.09
N ALA A 36 -19.57 -0.05 -11.58
CA ALA A 36 -20.55 -0.99 -11.05
C ALA A 36 -20.06 -2.44 -11.05
N SER A 37 -19.28 -2.85 -12.06
CA SER A 37 -18.77 -4.22 -12.15
C SER A 37 -17.69 -4.50 -11.10
N SER A 38 -16.77 -3.54 -10.88
CA SER A 38 -15.77 -3.61 -9.83
C SER A 38 -16.40 -3.62 -8.43
N ALA A 39 -17.40 -2.76 -8.21
CA ALA A 39 -18.14 -2.70 -6.95
C ALA A 39 -18.86 -4.03 -6.68
N GLN A 40 -19.56 -4.58 -7.67
CA GLN A 40 -20.26 -5.86 -7.52
C GLN A 40 -19.31 -7.02 -7.21
N ARG A 41 -18.13 -7.05 -7.82
CA ARG A 41 -17.09 -8.06 -7.55
C ARG A 41 -16.61 -8.00 -6.10
N LEU A 42 -16.32 -6.81 -5.58
CA LEU A 42 -15.90 -6.62 -4.18
C LEU A 42 -17.02 -6.98 -3.21
N LEU A 43 -18.27 -6.60 -3.50
CA LEU A 43 -19.43 -6.98 -2.69
C LEU A 43 -19.61 -8.51 -2.63
N SER A 44 -19.41 -9.21 -3.75
CA SER A 44 -19.45 -10.67 -3.77
C SER A 44 -18.33 -11.27 -2.92
N LEU A 45 -17.12 -10.71 -2.98
CA LEU A 45 -16.00 -11.18 -2.16
C LEU A 45 -16.23 -10.92 -0.67
N GLN A 46 -16.82 -9.78 -0.28
CA GLN A 46 -17.15 -9.48 1.12
C GLN A 46 -18.16 -10.46 1.75
N LYS A 47 -18.99 -11.12 0.94
CA LYS A 47 -19.88 -12.21 1.43
C LYS A 47 -19.10 -13.44 1.88
N ILE A 48 -17.92 -13.67 1.32
CA ILE A 48 -17.04 -14.82 1.60
C ILE A 48 -15.97 -14.42 2.63
N CYS A 49 -15.48 -13.18 2.54
CA CYS A 49 -14.55 -12.59 3.50
C CYS A 49 -15.24 -11.48 4.32
N PRO A 50 -15.89 -11.82 5.46
CA PRO A 50 -16.63 -10.84 6.26
C PRO A 50 -15.73 -9.79 6.91
N ARG A 51 -14.43 -10.05 7.03
CA ARG A 51 -13.42 -9.10 7.56
C ARG A 51 -12.72 -8.28 6.47
N LEU A 52 -13.19 -8.35 5.21
CA LEU A 52 -12.71 -7.50 4.13
C LEU A 52 -13.30 -6.09 4.26
N CYS A 53 -12.41 -5.13 4.49
CA CYS A 53 -12.72 -3.70 4.51
C CYS A 53 -12.21 -3.07 3.21
N VAL A 54 -13.11 -2.46 2.43
CA VAL A 54 -12.73 -1.68 1.26
C VAL A 54 -12.78 -0.20 1.64
N ALA A 55 -11.68 0.53 1.45
CA ALA A 55 -11.58 1.92 1.88
C ALA A 55 -10.90 2.81 0.84
N HIS A 56 -11.40 4.04 0.73
CA HIS A 56 -10.74 5.10 -0.02
C HIS A 56 -9.62 5.72 0.82
N VAL A 57 -8.41 5.81 0.26
CA VAL A 57 -7.25 6.46 0.88
C VAL A 57 -7.13 7.87 0.37
N ASN A 58 -7.28 8.83 1.28
CA ASN A 58 -6.90 10.20 1.04
C ASN A 58 -5.39 10.37 1.26
N VAL A 59 -4.64 10.58 0.16
CA VAL A 59 -3.16 10.68 0.17
C VAL A 59 -2.66 11.77 1.11
N ARG A 60 -3.30 12.95 1.10
CA ARG A 60 -2.91 14.06 1.99
C ARG A 60 -3.10 13.70 3.46
N THR A 61 -4.17 12.97 3.77
CA THR A 61 -4.48 12.55 5.15
C THR A 61 -3.47 11.53 5.66
N VAL A 62 -3.15 10.50 4.87
CA VAL A 62 -2.17 9.49 5.28
C VAL A 62 -0.74 10.06 5.36
N MET A 63 -0.45 11.11 4.59
CA MET A 63 0.86 11.76 4.62
C MET A 63 1.01 12.85 5.67
N ARG A 64 -0.05 13.28 6.36
CA ARG A 64 -0.05 14.48 7.23
C ARG A 64 1.13 14.57 8.21
N ASN A 65 1.56 13.44 8.76
CA ASN A 65 2.63 13.37 9.76
C ASN A 65 3.96 12.82 9.20
N THR A 66 4.17 12.95 7.88
CA THR A 66 5.36 12.49 7.18
C THR A 66 6.08 13.68 6.54
N SER A 67 7.39 13.55 6.31
CA SER A 67 8.18 14.56 5.59
C SER A 67 7.64 14.83 4.18
N PHE A 68 6.98 13.83 3.58
CA PHE A 68 6.44 13.91 2.23
C PHE A 68 5.20 14.82 2.11
N HIS A 69 4.56 15.19 3.22
CA HIS A 69 3.32 16.00 3.19
C HIS A 69 3.48 17.31 2.42
N ALA A 70 4.63 17.98 2.58
CA ALA A 70 4.90 19.25 1.91
C ALA A 70 4.99 19.10 0.37
N ILE A 71 5.55 17.98 -0.10
CA ILE A 71 5.71 17.70 -1.53
C ILE A 71 4.36 17.55 -2.24
N LEU A 72 3.33 17.08 -1.54
CA LEU A 72 1.99 16.96 -2.12
C LEU A 72 1.37 18.32 -2.53
N ASN A 73 1.95 19.45 -2.13
CA ASN A 73 1.51 20.78 -2.52
C ASN A 73 2.17 21.31 -3.78
N SER A 74 3.19 20.62 -4.32
CA SER A 74 3.77 20.96 -5.62
C SER A 74 2.97 20.30 -6.74
N ASP A 75 2.73 21.06 -7.82
CA ASP A 75 2.06 20.55 -9.01
C ASP A 75 2.93 19.56 -9.79
N ASP A 76 4.26 19.73 -9.82
CA ASP A 76 5.16 18.83 -10.57
C ASP A 76 5.18 17.40 -10.00
N PHE A 77 4.90 17.23 -8.70
CA PHE A 77 4.69 15.89 -8.14
C PHE A 77 3.48 15.20 -8.78
N TRP A 78 2.41 15.94 -9.05
CA TRP A 78 1.20 15.40 -9.67
C TRP A 78 1.33 15.28 -11.19
N ASP A 79 2.22 16.05 -11.82
CA ASP A 79 2.46 16.06 -13.28
C ASP A 79 3.66 15.19 -13.71
N THR A 80 3.84 14.04 -13.07
CA THR A 80 4.90 13.08 -13.42
C THR A 80 4.34 11.87 -14.19
N PRO A 81 5.04 11.34 -15.21
CA PRO A 81 4.60 10.13 -15.92
C PRO A 81 4.62 8.88 -15.02
N TYR A 82 5.23 8.94 -13.84
CA TYR A 82 5.36 7.82 -12.89
C TYR A 82 4.41 7.92 -11.69
N LEU A 83 3.41 8.82 -11.74
CA LEU A 83 2.55 9.16 -10.59
C LEU A 83 1.94 7.92 -9.92
N PHE A 84 1.45 6.96 -10.71
CA PHE A 84 0.80 5.76 -10.16
C PHE A 84 1.76 4.91 -9.31
N THR A 85 2.97 4.65 -9.83
CA THR A 85 3.98 3.87 -9.13
C THR A 85 4.46 4.61 -7.89
N GLN A 86 4.75 5.91 -8.02
CA GLN A 86 5.19 6.74 -6.90
C GLN A 86 4.14 6.82 -5.79
N LEU A 87 2.86 7.07 -6.13
CA LEU A 87 1.78 7.07 -5.14
C LEU A 87 1.66 5.71 -4.44
N SER A 88 1.81 4.60 -5.18
CA SER A 88 1.76 3.26 -4.58
C SER A 88 2.90 3.03 -3.59
N ASP A 89 4.14 3.40 -3.94
CA ASP A 89 5.32 3.31 -3.05
C ASP A 89 5.16 4.18 -1.81
N LEU A 90 4.63 5.39 -1.97
CA LEU A 90 4.42 6.32 -0.87
C LEU A 90 3.31 5.84 0.08
N ILE A 91 2.15 5.48 -0.45
CA ILE A 91 0.98 5.10 0.35
C ILE A 91 1.27 3.85 1.18
N ARG A 92 1.93 2.82 0.62
CA ARG A 92 2.20 1.59 1.39
C ARG A 92 3.02 1.85 2.65
N PHE A 93 4.07 2.69 2.56
CA PHE A 93 4.88 3.03 3.72
C PHE A 93 4.12 3.90 4.71
N ALA A 94 3.36 4.89 4.22
CA ALA A 94 2.62 5.80 5.08
C ALA A 94 1.48 5.10 5.83
N VAL A 95 0.74 4.19 5.16
CA VAL A 95 -0.30 3.39 5.79
C VAL A 95 0.28 2.53 6.91
N VAL A 96 1.35 1.78 6.62
CA VAL A 96 1.98 0.91 7.64
C VAL A 96 2.63 1.72 8.75
N TYR A 97 3.23 2.87 8.46
CA TYR A 97 3.74 3.77 9.49
C TYR A 97 2.62 4.21 10.45
N ASN A 98 1.48 4.64 9.91
CA ASN A 98 0.38 5.22 10.70
C ASN A 98 -0.46 4.17 11.44
N SER A 99 -0.62 2.98 10.87
CA SER A 99 -1.54 1.95 11.38
C SER A 99 -0.83 0.71 11.93
N GLY A 100 0.42 0.47 11.52
CA GLY A 100 1.09 -0.82 11.68
C GLY A 100 0.49 -1.91 10.79
N GLY A 101 1.01 -3.12 10.92
CA GLY A 101 0.50 -4.32 10.26
C GLY A 101 1.30 -4.72 9.03
N LEU A 102 0.73 -5.66 8.27
CA LEU A 102 1.29 -6.23 7.05
C LEU A 102 0.77 -5.47 5.83
N TYR A 103 1.67 -4.99 4.99
CA TYR A 103 1.37 -4.61 3.62
C TYR A 103 1.71 -5.74 2.66
N THR A 104 0.93 -5.87 1.59
CA THR A 104 1.20 -6.75 0.46
C THR A 104 0.65 -6.15 -0.82
N ASP A 105 1.39 -6.29 -1.92
CA ASP A 105 0.87 -6.02 -3.26
C ASP A 105 -0.27 -6.98 -3.60
N THR A 106 -1.13 -6.54 -4.52
CA THR A 106 -2.35 -7.26 -4.95
C THR A 106 -2.10 -8.40 -5.93
N ASP A 107 -0.84 -8.81 -6.08
CA ASP A 107 -0.43 -9.97 -6.86
C ASP A 107 0.34 -11.02 -6.08
N ASN A 108 0.40 -10.87 -4.75
CA ASN A 108 0.84 -11.92 -3.86
C ASN A 108 -0.34 -12.78 -3.40
N LEU A 109 -0.11 -14.09 -3.29
CA LEU A 109 -1.05 -15.03 -2.69
C LEU A 109 -0.55 -15.44 -1.31
N ALA A 110 -1.43 -15.45 -0.32
CA ALA A 110 -1.13 -16.10 0.94
C ALA A 110 -1.30 -17.62 0.79
N LEU A 111 -0.25 -18.37 1.09
CA LEU A 111 -0.29 -19.85 1.12
C LEU A 111 -0.28 -20.40 2.56
N ARG A 112 0.08 -19.57 3.53
CA ARG A 112 0.15 -19.90 4.95
C ARG A 112 -0.16 -18.67 5.81
N PRO A 113 -0.67 -18.83 7.03
CA PRO A 113 -1.00 -17.69 7.87
C PRO A 113 0.26 -16.91 8.23
N PHE A 114 0.15 -15.58 8.25
CA PHE A 114 1.14 -14.69 8.84
C PHE A 114 0.96 -14.72 10.36
N ILE A 115 1.29 -15.86 10.97
CA ILE A 115 1.29 -16.00 12.42
C ILE A 115 2.30 -15.00 12.98
N ASN A 116 2.03 -14.46 14.17
CA ASN A 116 2.81 -13.48 14.96
C ASN A 116 4.32 -13.78 15.19
N THR A 117 4.92 -14.69 14.43
CA THR A 117 6.31 -15.11 14.57
C THR A 117 7.31 -14.11 14.00
N SER A 118 6.90 -13.25 13.05
CA SER A 118 7.78 -12.24 12.45
C SER A 118 7.14 -10.87 12.41
N LYS A 119 7.82 -9.88 13.01
CA LYS A 119 7.47 -8.47 12.97
C LYS A 119 8.67 -7.66 12.48
N ASN A 120 8.41 -6.42 12.06
CA ASN A 120 9.43 -5.44 11.70
C ASN A 120 10.40 -5.94 10.62
N PHE A 121 9.86 -6.45 9.50
CA PHE A 121 10.63 -7.07 8.43
C PHE A 121 10.22 -6.58 7.03
N PHE A 122 11.15 -6.76 6.09
CA PHE A 122 10.89 -6.74 4.65
C PHE A 122 11.01 -8.15 4.07
N GLN A 123 10.24 -8.42 3.02
CA GLN A 123 10.53 -9.57 2.16
C GLN A 123 11.89 -9.38 1.48
N SER A 124 12.65 -10.47 1.31
CA SER A 124 13.82 -10.48 0.42
C SER A 124 13.41 -10.84 -1.02
N GLN A 125 14.07 -10.22 -2.00
CA GLN A 125 13.96 -10.58 -3.41
C GLN A 125 14.83 -11.80 -3.79
N ASP A 126 15.80 -12.15 -2.95
CA ASP A 126 16.68 -13.30 -3.18
C ASP A 126 16.88 -14.16 -1.91
N ASP A 127 17.34 -15.39 -2.11
CA ASP A 127 17.59 -16.35 -1.02
C ASP A 127 18.73 -15.90 -0.09
N MET A 128 19.56 -14.96 -0.55
CA MET A 128 20.72 -14.43 0.17
C MET A 128 20.40 -13.19 1.02
N ALA A 129 19.13 -12.76 1.07
CA ALA A 129 18.68 -11.59 1.83
C ALA A 129 19.39 -10.27 1.47
N ARG A 130 19.88 -10.13 0.23
CA ARG A 130 20.69 -8.95 -0.17
C ARG A 130 19.83 -7.76 -0.57
N PHE A 131 18.67 -8.04 -1.16
CA PHE A 131 17.81 -7.01 -1.74
C PHE A 131 16.43 -7.07 -1.09
N PRO A 132 16.06 -6.08 -0.26
CA PRO A 132 14.71 -6.00 0.26
C PRO A 132 13.72 -5.66 -0.87
N SER A 133 12.51 -6.23 -0.78
CA SER A 133 11.35 -5.85 -1.60
C SER A 133 10.39 -5.03 -0.75
N ASN A 134 9.72 -4.07 -1.38
CA ASN A 134 8.59 -3.36 -0.78
C ASN A 134 7.23 -3.91 -1.21
N SER A 135 7.20 -5.08 -1.87
CA SER A 135 5.97 -5.80 -2.27
C SER A 135 5.27 -6.48 -1.11
N LEU A 136 5.99 -6.80 -0.03
CA LEU A 136 5.44 -7.35 1.20
C LEU A 136 6.35 -6.99 2.37
N PHE A 137 5.76 -6.43 3.43
CA PHE A 137 6.49 -6.09 4.66
C PHE A 137 5.53 -5.91 5.82
N HIS A 138 6.04 -6.11 7.03
CA HIS A 138 5.28 -5.86 8.25
C HIS A 138 6.08 -4.97 9.18
N PHE A 139 5.46 -3.91 9.69
CA PHE A 139 6.02 -3.12 10.77
C PHE A 139 4.96 -2.79 11.81
N GLU A 140 5.40 -2.66 13.05
CA GLU A 140 4.57 -2.11 14.10
C GLU A 140 4.30 -0.62 13.84
N ARG A 141 3.18 -0.13 14.38
CA ARG A 141 2.79 1.27 14.24
C ARG A 141 3.90 2.18 14.74
N ASN A 142 4.17 3.27 14.01
CA ASN A 142 5.21 4.25 14.28
C ASN A 142 6.65 3.69 14.24
N HIS A 143 6.88 2.50 13.71
CA HIS A 143 8.24 1.97 13.55
C HIS A 143 9.09 2.94 12.70
N PRO A 144 10.35 3.21 13.06
CA PRO A 144 11.17 4.22 12.38
C PRO A 144 11.47 3.88 10.92
N THR A 145 11.48 2.60 10.55
CA THR A 145 11.88 2.16 9.21
C THR A 145 10.96 2.71 8.10
N PRO A 146 9.63 2.49 8.08
CA PRO A 146 8.74 3.13 7.09
C PRO A 146 8.89 4.66 7.05
N LYS A 147 9.05 5.31 8.22
CA LYS A 147 9.25 6.76 8.29
C LYS A 147 10.51 7.22 7.58
N LYS A 148 11.63 6.51 7.79
CA LYS A 148 12.92 6.81 7.15
C LYS A 148 12.85 6.66 5.63
N PHE A 149 12.11 5.68 5.11
CA PHE A 149 11.87 5.57 3.67
C PHE A 149 11.10 6.76 3.11
N LEU A 150 10.06 7.22 3.80
CA LEU A 150 9.32 8.43 3.41
C LEU A 150 10.19 9.68 3.45
N THR A 151 11.13 9.77 4.39
CA THR A 151 12.15 10.84 4.42
C THR A 151 13.10 10.74 3.24
N LEU A 152 13.67 9.56 2.97
CA LEU A 152 14.54 9.36 1.82
C LEU A 152 13.86 9.72 0.49
N LEU A 153 12.61 9.29 0.29
CA LEU A 153 11.82 9.64 -0.90
C LEU A 153 11.56 11.14 -0.99
N SER A 154 11.27 11.79 0.14
CA SER A 154 11.07 13.24 0.20
C SER A 154 12.32 14.00 -0.21
N ASP A 155 13.47 13.61 0.33
CA ASP A 155 14.76 14.24 0.06
C ASP A 155 15.22 14.01 -1.39
N THR A 156 14.83 12.87 -1.99
CA THR A 156 15.15 12.56 -3.40
C THR A 156 14.28 13.35 -4.36
N LEU A 157 13.02 13.57 -4.03
CA LEU A 157 12.08 14.26 -4.91
C LEU A 157 12.11 15.79 -4.75
N SER A 158 12.52 16.31 -3.59
CA SER A 158 12.59 17.76 -3.34
C SER A 158 13.54 18.53 -4.28
N PRO A 159 14.75 18.04 -4.61
CA PRO A 159 15.65 18.69 -5.58
C PRO A 159 15.08 18.69 -7.00
N VAL A 160 14.36 17.64 -7.41
CA VAL A 160 13.78 17.52 -8.75
C VAL A 160 12.71 18.61 -8.99
N LEU A 161 11.95 18.98 -7.96
CA LEU A 161 10.95 20.07 -8.02
C LEU A 161 11.58 21.47 -8.04
N SER A 162 12.85 21.60 -7.59
CA SER A 162 13.55 22.90 -7.56
C SER A 162 14.23 23.28 -8.89
N HIS A 163 14.36 22.35 -9.83
CA HIS A 163 15.04 22.57 -11.12
C HIS A 163 14.12 23.05 -12.25
N PHE A 164 12.82 23.22 -11.99
CA PHE A 164 11.83 23.69 -12.97
C PHE A 164 11.21 25.06 -12.65
N ASN A 165 11.77 25.78 -11.65
CA ASN A 165 11.47 27.19 -11.39
C ASN A 165 12.55 28.11 -11.97
#